data_AF-A0A432L6N3-F1
#
_entry.id   AF-A0A432L6N3-F1
#
_cell.length_a   1.000
_cell.length_b   1.000
_cell.length_c   1.000
_cell.angle_alpha   90.00
_cell.angle_beta   90.00
_cell.angle_gamma   90.00
#
_symmetry.space_group_name_H-M   'P 1'
#
loop_
_entity.id
_entity.type
_entity.pdbx_description
1 polymer ?
#
loop_
_entity_poly.entity_id
_entity_poly.type
_entity_poly.pdbx_seq_one_letter_code
_entity_poly.pdbx_strand_id
1 'polypeptide(L)'
;GVLGKQASADEDSFATGLLDCPHYTRPEMLDGIPVPEVLMSGHHENIRKWRLEQSLERTWLRRPELLDSLALTDEQRVLLAKIKKQHKIS
;
A
#
# COMPACT_ATOMS: atom_id res chain seq x y z
N GLY A 1 -16.34 -28.17 8.95
CA GLY A 1 -15.91 -27.63 7.65
C GLY A 1 -15.02 -26.44 7.90
N VAL A 2 -13.74 -26.58 7.57
CA VAL A 2 -12.73 -25.56 7.23
C VAL A 2 -12.96 -24.11 7.74
N LEU A 3 -12.30 -23.79 8.85
CA LEU A 3 -11.94 -22.42 9.24
C LEU A 3 -10.85 -21.92 8.26
N GLY A 4 -11.28 -21.29 7.18
CA GLY A 4 -10.39 -20.68 6.20
C GLY A 4 -9.75 -19.40 6.73
N LYS A 5 -8.47 -19.49 7.09
CA LYS A 5 -7.47 -18.41 7.10
C LYS A 5 -7.89 -17.10 7.78
N GLN A 6 -7.83 -17.08 9.11
CA GLN A 6 -7.87 -15.88 9.97
C GLN A 6 -6.58 -15.01 9.92
N ALA A 7 -5.70 -15.17 8.92
CA ALA A 7 -4.43 -14.44 8.87
C ALA A 7 -4.52 -13.04 8.23
N SER A 8 -5.70 -12.60 7.78
CA SER A 8 -5.87 -11.30 7.10
C SER A 8 -6.19 -10.13 8.04
N ALA A 9 -6.36 -10.35 9.34
CA ALA A 9 -6.77 -9.29 10.27
C ALA A 9 -5.59 -8.57 10.95
N ASP A 10 -4.44 -9.25 11.10
CA ASP A 10 -3.34 -8.71 11.91
C ASP A 10 -2.35 -7.82 11.14
N GLU A 11 -2.32 -7.84 9.80
CA GLU A 11 -1.40 -6.99 9.03
C GLU A 11 -1.99 -5.66 8.55
N ASP A 12 -3.31 -5.46 8.64
CA ASP A 12 -4.00 -4.32 8.02
C ASP A 12 -4.17 -3.08 8.93
N SER A 13 -3.94 -3.19 10.24
CA SER A 13 -4.24 -2.08 11.19
C SER A 13 -3.04 -1.41 11.86
N PHE A 14 -1.80 -1.86 11.61
CA PHE A 14 -0.62 -1.34 12.34
C PHE A 14 0.18 -0.25 11.62
N ALA A 15 -0.27 0.27 10.48
CA ALA A 15 0.23 1.53 9.95
C ALA A 15 -0.45 2.68 10.70
N THR A 16 -0.04 2.88 11.96
CA THR A 16 -0.52 3.86 12.95
C THR A 16 -0.41 5.32 12.44
N GLY A 17 -1.23 5.68 11.45
CA GLY A 17 -1.39 7.03 10.92
C GLY A 17 -1.47 7.17 9.40
N LEU A 18 -1.08 6.16 8.62
CA LEU A 18 -1.20 6.22 7.15
C LEU A 18 -2.60 5.78 6.70
N LEU A 19 -3.02 6.27 5.53
CA LEU A 19 -4.23 5.77 4.87
C LEU A 19 -4.03 4.34 4.40
N ASP A 20 -5.11 3.58 4.44
CA ASP A 20 -5.09 2.19 4.04
C ASP A 20 -4.70 1.99 2.56
N CYS A 21 -4.02 0.88 2.28
CA CYS A 21 -3.60 0.50 0.95
C CYS A 21 -4.78 -0.06 0.14
N PRO A 22 -4.73 -0.06 -1.21
CA PRO A 22 -5.80 -0.64 -2.00
C PRO A 22 -5.79 -2.17 -1.89
N HIS A 23 -6.92 -2.74 -1.48
CA HIS A 23 -7.11 -4.18 -1.43
C HIS A 23 -7.65 -4.70 -2.75
N TYR A 24 -7.04 -5.77 -3.23
CA TYR A 24 -7.45 -6.47 -4.43
C TYR A 24 -7.94 -7.86 -4.04
N THR A 25 -9.10 -8.23 -4.55
CA THR A 25 -9.67 -9.57 -4.44
C THR A 25 -9.90 -10.13 -5.84
N ARG A 26 -10.05 -11.45 -5.94
CA ARG A 26 -10.47 -12.07 -7.21
C ARG A 26 -11.83 -11.49 -7.65
N PRO A 27 -12.08 -11.32 -8.96
CA PRO A 27 -11.28 -11.71 -10.13
C PRO A 27 -10.04 -10.83 -10.43
N GLU A 28 -9.15 -11.28 -11.31
CA GLU A 28 -7.90 -10.57 -11.70
C GLU A 28 -8.11 -9.22 -12.39
N MET A 29 -9.33 -8.97 -12.87
CA MET A 29 -9.75 -7.71 -13.47
C MET A 29 -11.12 -7.35 -12.89
N LEU A 30 -11.18 -6.22 -12.20
CA LEU A 30 -12.42 -5.68 -11.64
C LEU A 30 -12.69 -4.32 -12.27
N ASP A 31 -13.84 -4.15 -12.92
CA ASP A 31 -14.25 -2.91 -13.60
C ASP A 31 -13.20 -2.36 -14.59
N GLY A 32 -12.48 -3.25 -15.29
CA GLY A 32 -11.43 -2.88 -16.25
C GLY A 32 -10.11 -2.46 -15.60
N ILE A 33 -9.98 -2.54 -14.27
CA ILE A 33 -8.74 -2.31 -13.54
C ILE A 33 -8.07 -3.67 -13.30
N PRO A 34 -6.88 -3.93 -13.89
CA PRO A 34 -6.13 -5.15 -13.63
C PRO A 34 -5.52 -5.14 -12.22
N VAL A 35 -5.43 -6.31 -11.60
CA VAL A 35 -4.66 -6.48 -10.37
C VAL A 35 -3.17 -6.24 -10.68
N PRO A 36 -2.46 -5.44 -9.87
CA PRO A 36 -1.03 -5.23 -10.04
C PRO A 36 -0.23 -6.54 -10.08
N GLU A 37 0.66 -6.68 -11.06
CA GLU A 37 1.48 -7.90 -11.23
C GLU A 37 2.28 -8.25 -9.97
N VAL A 38 2.68 -7.24 -9.18
CA VAL A 38 3.37 -7.44 -7.91
C VAL A 38 2.55 -8.27 -6.91
N LEU A 39 1.22 -8.10 -6.89
CA LEU A 39 0.30 -8.90 -6.07
C LEU A 39 0.12 -10.32 -6.63
N MET A 40 0.27 -10.49 -7.94
CA MET A 40 0.20 -11.80 -8.60
C MET A 40 1.51 -12.59 -8.51
N SER A 41 2.64 -11.92 -8.29
CA SER A 41 3.97 -12.54 -8.27
C SER A 41 4.21 -13.49 -7.10
N GLY A 42 3.40 -13.41 -6.03
CA GLY A 42 3.58 -14.21 -4.81
C GLY A 42 4.79 -13.83 -3.96
N HIS A 43 5.53 -12.78 -4.33
CA HIS A 43 6.68 -12.29 -3.56
C HIS A 43 6.21 -11.44 -2.37
N HIS A 44 6.09 -12.08 -1.20
CA HIS A 44 5.63 -11.43 0.03
C HIS A 44 6.33 -10.10 0.35
N GLU A 45 7.65 -10.01 0.15
CA GLU A 45 8.38 -8.77 0.40
C GLU A 45 8.01 -7.65 -0.60
N ASN A 46 7.84 -8.00 -1.88
CA ASN A 46 7.42 -7.03 -2.91
C ASN A 46 5.98 -6.57 -2.65
N ILE A 47 5.11 -7.48 -2.22
CA ILE A 47 3.72 -7.16 -1.82
C ILE A 47 3.73 -6.20 -0.63
N ARG A 48 4.54 -6.46 0.41
CA ARG A 48 4.68 -5.58 1.58
C ARG A 48 5.15 -4.18 1.16
N LYS A 49 6.22 -4.10 0.37
CA LYS A 49 6.78 -2.83 -0.14
C LYS A 49 5.76 -2.06 -0.98
N TRP A 50 5.04 -2.76 -1.87
CA TRP A 50 4.01 -2.16 -2.70
C TRP A 50 2.83 -1.65 -1.87
N ARG A 51 2.34 -2.41 -0.87
CA ARG A 51 1.27 -1.96 0.03
C ARG A 51 1.68 -0.69 0.78
N LEU A 52 2.91 -0.64 1.27
CA LEU A 52 3.47 0.53 1.94
C LEU A 52 3.58 1.73 0.99
N GLU A 53 4.08 1.52 -0.23
CA GLU A 53 4.19 2.56 -1.26
C GLU A 53 2.81 3.17 -1.59
N GLN A 54 1.79 2.32 -1.79
CA GLN A 54 0.42 2.75 -2.07
C GLN A 54 -0.26 3.47 -0.90
N SER A 55 -0.03 3.00 0.33
CA SER A 55 -0.51 3.66 1.54
C SER A 55 0.10 5.07 1.68
N LEU A 56 1.41 5.20 1.48
CA LEU A 56 2.12 6.49 1.51
C LEU A 56 1.63 7.42 0.40
N GLU A 57 1.48 6.90 -0.83
CA GLU A 57 0.99 7.66 -1.97
C GLU A 57 -0.43 8.20 -1.72
N ARG A 58 -1.36 7.34 -1.30
CA ARG A 58 -2.73 7.77 -0.95
C ARG A 58 -2.73 8.80 0.16
N THR A 59 -1.93 8.59 1.19
CA THR A 59 -1.81 9.53 2.30
C THR A 59 -1.28 10.87 1.79
N TRP A 60 -0.23 10.88 0.99
CA TRP A 60 0.33 12.10 0.42
C TRP A 60 -0.64 12.85 -0.50
N LEU A 61 -1.36 12.12 -1.37
CA LEU A 61 -2.29 12.71 -2.33
C LEU A 61 -3.58 13.23 -1.68
N ARG A 62 -4.09 12.54 -0.65
CA ARG A 62 -5.39 12.89 -0.02
C ARG A 62 -5.25 13.69 1.28
N ARG A 63 -4.26 13.36 2.11
CA ARG A 63 -4.06 13.90 3.47
C ARG A 63 -2.57 14.06 3.77
N PRO A 64 -1.84 14.93 3.05
CA PRO A 64 -0.41 15.13 3.27
C PRO A 64 -0.09 15.59 4.69
N GLU A 65 -1.02 16.28 5.35
CA GLU A 65 -0.94 16.72 6.76
C GLU A 65 -0.67 15.57 7.75
N LEU A 66 -1.11 14.34 7.44
CA LEU A 66 -0.85 13.17 8.28
C LEU A 66 0.63 12.81 8.23
N LEU A 67 1.27 12.95 7.06
CA LEU A 67 2.70 12.65 6.90
C LEU A 67 3.57 13.63 7.67
N ASP A 68 3.17 14.89 7.78
CA ASP A 68 3.89 15.91 8.57
C ASP A 68 3.76 15.65 10.08
N SER A 69 2.62 15.08 10.51
CA SER A 69 2.37 14.72 11.90
C SER A 69 2.96 13.36 12.29
N LEU A 70 3.35 12.55 11.32
CA LEU A 70 3.86 11.19 11.54
C LEU A 70 5.39 11.15 11.48
N ALA A 71 5.97 10.41 12.41
CA ALA A 71 7.39 10.07 12.37
C ALA A 71 7.62 8.95 11.32
N LEU A 72 7.75 9.34 10.05
CA LEU A 72 8.05 8.39 8.97
C LEU A 72 9.42 7.73 9.20
N THR A 73 9.48 6.41 9.02
CA THR A 73 10.73 5.64 9.02
C THR A 73 11.59 5.97 7.80
N ASP A 74 12.88 5.62 7.83
CA ASP A 74 13.77 5.83 6.68
C ASP A 74 13.24 5.16 5.40
N GLU A 75 12.71 3.93 5.49
CA GLU A 75 12.07 3.23 4.36
C GLU A 75 10.91 4.06 3.79
N GLN A 76 10.02 4.56 4.66
CA GLN A 76 8.86 5.36 4.25
C GLN A 76 9.26 6.69 3.62
N ARG A 77 10.29 7.36 4.15
CA ARG A 77 10.81 8.63 3.59
C ARG A 77 11.39 8.42 2.20
N VAL A 78 12.16 7.35 2.02
CA VAL A 78 12.75 6.99 0.71
C VAL A 78 11.65 6.69 -0.30
N LEU A 79 10.67 5.87 0.08
CA LEU A 79 9.51 5.56 -0.78
C LEU A 79 8.71 6.82 -1.12
N LEU A 80 8.39 7.67 -0.14
CA LEU A 80 7.66 8.91 -0.35
C LEU A 80 8.40 9.87 -1.31
N ALA A 81 9.72 10.01 -1.16
CA ALA A 81 10.52 10.83 -2.07
C ALA A 81 10.50 10.28 -3.51
N LYS A 82 10.55 8.95 -3.66
CA LYS A 82 10.42 8.27 -4.96
C LYS A 82 9.06 8.53 -5.59
N ILE A 83 7.97 8.36 -4.84
CA ILE A 83 6.59 8.64 -5.30
C ILE A 83 6.44 10.10 -5.74
N LYS A 84 6.87 11.06 -4.91
CA LYS A 84 6.83 12.49 -5.22
C LYS A 84 7.59 12.81 -6.52
N LYS A 85 8.71 12.13 -6.75
CA LYS A 85 9.50 12.29 -7.99
C LYS A 85 8.77 11.71 -9.20
N GLN A 86 8.18 10.52 -9.09
CA GLN A 86 7.40 9.90 -10.16
C GLN A 86 6.19 10.76 -10.56
N HIS A 87 5.48 11.31 -9.57
CA HIS A 87 4.28 12.12 -9.82
C HIS A 87 4.59 13.51 -10.42
N LYS A 88 5.77 14.09 -10.16
CA LYS A 88 6.20 15.36 -10.77
C LYS A 88 6.57 15.25 -12.26
N ILE A 89 6.74 14.02 -12.77
CA ILE A 89 7.19 13.76 -14.14
C ILE A 89 6.00 13.49 -15.08
N SER A 90 4.79 13.29 -14.53
CA SER A 90 3.52 13.17 -15.28
C SER A 90 2.77 14.49 -15.29
#